data_AF-A0A522R1Q6-F1
#
_entry.id   AF-A0A522R1Q6-F1
#
_cell.length_a   1.000
_cell.length_b   1.000
_cell.length_c   1.000
_cell.angle_alpha   90.00
_cell.angle_beta   90.00
_cell.angle_gamma   90.00
#
_symmetry.space_group_name_H-M   'P 1'
#
loop_
_entity.id
_entity.type
_entity.pdbx_description
1 polymer ?
#
loop_
_entity_poly.entity_id
_entity_poly.type
_entity_poly.pdbx_seq_one_letter_code
_entity_poly.pdbx_strand_id
1 'polypeptide(L)' 'MNQYLNKKSRAFSARKISVDQVLRLLGRNGIRVNKEKAEIILNFLYLIAKTYNTQKEHDDRQELEHMGSIGHPISMSC' A
#
# COMPACT_ATOMS: atom_id res chain seq x y z
N MET A 1 25.40 23.98 13.14
CA MET A 1 25.71 23.35 11.84
C MET A 1 24.82 22.12 11.69
N ASN A 2 23.59 22.31 11.20
CA ASN A 2 22.58 21.25 11.16
C ASN A 2 22.84 20.30 9.98
N GLN A 3 23.47 19.16 10.26
CA GLN A 3 23.39 18.00 9.37
C GLN A 3 22.00 17.37 9.52
N TYR A 4 21.00 17.93 8.82
CA TYR A 4 19.77 17.20 8.58
C TYR A 4 20.11 16.04 7.65
N LEU A 5 20.34 14.91 8.32
CA LEU A 5 20.46 13.57 7.81
C LEU A 5 19.70 13.45 6.49
N ASN A 6 20.47 13.30 5.41
CA ASN A 6 20.04 12.69 4.16
C ASN A 6 19.44 11.33 4.54
N LYS A 7 18.15 11.35 4.90
CA LYS A 7 17.37 10.17 5.20
C LYS A 7 17.17 9.52 3.86
N LYS A 8 18.19 8.80 3.44
CA LYS A 8 18.24 7.94 2.26
C LYS A 8 16.89 7.25 2.22
N SER A 9 16.01 7.77 1.36
CA SER A 9 14.63 7.30 1.26
C SER A 9 14.75 5.81 1.07
N ARG A 10 14.30 5.04 2.08
CA ARG A 10 14.41 3.59 2.08
C ARG A 10 13.71 3.16 0.81
N ALA A 11 14.49 2.90 -0.23
CA ALA A 11 13.98 2.67 -1.56
C ALA A 11 12.92 1.59 -1.40
N PHE A 12 11.69 1.91 -1.76
CA PHE A 12 10.59 0.97 -1.75
C PHE A 12 11.02 -0.19 -2.66
N SER A 13 11.64 -1.21 -2.09
CA SER A 13 12.33 -2.30 -2.78
C SER A 13 11.34 -3.31 -3.38
N ALA A 14 10.05 -3.11 -3.12
CA ALA A 14 8.93 -3.85 -3.71
C ALA A 14 8.26 -3.09 -4.88
N ARG A 15 8.88 -2.03 -5.43
CA ARG A 15 8.31 -1.32 -6.58
C ARG A 15 8.30 -2.24 -7.81
N LYS A 16 7.11 -2.70 -8.20
CA LYS A 16 6.87 -3.50 -9.42
C LYS A 16 7.01 -2.68 -10.70
N ILE A 17 7.07 -1.35 -10.59
CA ILE A 17 7.08 -0.40 -11.71
C ILE A 17 8.32 0.49 -11.63
N SER A 18 9.03 0.64 -12.76
CA SER A 18 10.20 1.53 -12.89
C SER A 18 9.79 2.97 -13.22
N VAL A 19 10.68 3.93 -12.95
CA VAL A 19 10.44 5.36 -13.25
C VAL A 19 10.23 5.59 -14.75
N ASP A 20 10.92 4.86 -15.62
CA ASP A 20 10.74 4.97 -17.08
C ASP A 20 9.36 4.47 -17.54
N GLN A 21 8.81 3.45 -16.87
CA GLN A 21 7.43 3.02 -17.13
C GLN A 21 6.44 4.10 -16.70
N VAL A 22 6.67 4.78 -15.58
CA VAL A 22 5.84 5.90 -15.13
C VAL A 22 5.91 7.07 -16.10
N LEU A 23 7.11 7.44 -16.58
CA LEU A 23 7.28 8.49 -17.58
C LEU A 23 6.49 8.19 -18.86
N ARG A 24 6.58 6.95 -19.36
CA ARG A 24 5.82 6.51 -20.53
C ARG A 24 4.31 6.53 -20.28
N LEU A 25 3.87 6.06 -19.12
CA LEU A 25 2.45 6.03 -18.75
C LEU A 25 1.87 7.44 -18.65
N LEU A 26 2.54 8.34 -17.92
CA LEU A 26 2.12 9.73 -17.78
C LEU A 26 2.12 10.44 -19.15
N GLY A 27 3.16 10.23 -19.95
CA GLY A 27 3.25 10.80 -21.29
C GLY A 27 2.13 10.36 -22.24
N ARG A 28 1.73 9.08 -22.19
CA ARG A 28 0.57 8.56 -22.95
C ARG A 28 -0.75 9.24 -22.56
N ASN A 29 -0.84 9.79 -21.36
CA ASN A 29 -2.01 10.51 -20.86
C ASN A 29 -1.85 12.04 -20.99
N GLY A 30 -0.89 12.52 -21.79
CA GLY A 30 -0.65 13.96 -21.98
C GLY A 30 0.07 14.65 -20.81
N ILE A 31 0.48 13.90 -19.79
CA ILE A 31 1.17 14.43 -18.61
C ILE A 31 2.68 14.35 -18.84
N ARG A 32 3.27 15.43 -19.33
CA ARG A 32 4.73 15.54 -19.52
C ARG A 32 5.41 15.96 -18.22
N VAL A 33 6.22 15.06 -17.65
CA VAL A 33 7.02 15.33 -16.45
C VAL A 33 8.46 14.90 -16.67
N ASN A 34 9.38 15.46 -15.91
CA ASN A 34 10.76 15.00 -15.87
C ASN A 34 10.90 13.79 -14.92
N LYS A 35 12.11 13.20 -14.90
CA LYS A 35 12.40 12.00 -14.10
C LYS A 35 12.17 12.22 -12.60
N GLU A 36 12.60 13.35 -12.05
CA GLU A 36 12.41 13.67 -10.63
C GLU A 36 10.93 13.76 -10.25
N LYS A 37 10.12 14.46 -11.05
CA LYS A 37 8.68 14.56 -10.82
C LYS A 37 7.99 13.19 -10.95
N ALA A 38 8.40 12.37 -11.92
CA ALA A 38 7.87 11.01 -12.07
C ALA A 38 8.17 10.14 -10.84
N GLU A 39 9.36 10.27 -10.24
CA GLU A 39 9.70 9.55 -9.01
C GLU A 39 8.86 10.00 -7.81
N ILE A 40 8.64 11.31 -7.66
CA ILE A 40 7.78 11.85 -6.59
C ILE A 40 6.34 11.33 -6.73
N ILE A 41 5.78 11.40 -7.94
CA ILE A 41 4.43 10.89 -8.23
C ILE A 41 4.34 9.40 -7.90
N LEU A 42 5.31 8.61 -8.36
CA LEU A 42 5.35 7.17 -8.09
C LEU A 42 5.36 6.89 -6.58
N ASN A 43 6.20 7.60 -5.82
CA ASN A 43 6.30 7.42 -4.38
C ASN A 43 4.99 7.80 -3.67
N PHE A 44 4.33 8.87 -4.11
CA PHE A 44 3.06 9.31 -3.54
C PHE A 44 1.94 8.30 -3.78
N LEU A 45 1.85 7.75 -5.00
CA LEU A 45 0.88 6.71 -5.33
C LEU A 45 1.12 5.42 -4.55
N TYR A 46 2.39 5.03 -4.35
CA TYR A 46 2.74 3.88 -3.51
C TYR A 46 2.37 4.09 -2.05
N LEU A 47 2.55 5.30 -1.52
CA LEU A 47 2.14 5.65 -0.16
C LEU A 47 0.62 5.48 0.01
N ILE A 48 -0.15 6.04 -0.93
CA ILE A 48 -1.61 5.92 -0.96
C ILE A 48 -2.03 4.44 -1.01
N ALA A 49 -1.51 3.69 -1.99
CA ALA A 49 -1.85 2.28 -2.16
C ALA A 49 -1.54 1.44 -0.92
N LYS A 50 -0.40 1.72 -0.26
CA LYS A 50 -0.02 1.05 0.98
C LYS A 50 -1.02 1.35 2.10
N THR A 51 -1.41 2.61 2.27
CA THR A 51 -2.38 3.02 3.29
C THR A 51 -3.74 2.34 3.10
N TYR A 52 -4.23 2.23 1.86
CA TYR A 52 -5.49 1.55 1.59
C TYR A 52 -5.40 0.03 1.74
N ASN A 53 -4.30 -0.60 1.31
CA ASN A 53 -4.11 -2.03 1.52
C ASN A 53 -4.06 -2.39 3.01
N THR A 54 -3.44 -1.56 3.86
CA THR A 54 -3.43 -1.79 5.30
C THR A 54 -4.83 -1.68 5.93
N GLN A 55 -5.73 -0.87 5.38
CA GLN A 55 -7.12 -0.81 5.86
C GLN A 55 -7.90 -2.06 5.48
N LYS A 56 -7.71 -2.57 4.26
CA LYS A 56 -8.36 -3.79 3.81
C LYS A 56 -7.96 -5.02 4.63
N GLU A 57 -6.68 -5.16 4.99
CA GLU A 57 -6.21 -6.24 5.87
C GLU A 57 -6.79 -6.17 7.30
N HIS A 58 -7.23 -5.00 7.75
CA HIS A 58 -7.90 -4.82 9.04
C HIS A 58 -9.43 -5.04 8.97
N ASP A 59 -10.07 -4.80 7.83
CA ASP A 59 -11.48 -5.14 7.59
C ASP A 59 -11.67 -6.65 7.36
N ASP A 60 -10.82 -7.27 6.53
CA ASP A 60 -10.89 -8.71 6.23
C ASP A 60 -10.61 -9.57 7.50
N ARG A 61 -9.95 -9.02 8.52
CA ARG A 61 -9.75 -9.68 9.82
C ARG A 61 -10.96 -9.60 10.75
N GLN A 62 -11.87 -8.65 10.56
CA GLN A 62 -13.06 -8.51 11.41
C GLN A 62 -14.22 -9.41 10.96
N GLU A 63 -14.30 -9.78 9.68
CA GLU A 63 -15.31 -10.74 9.19
C GLU A 63 -15.04 -12.19 9.63
N LEU A 64 -13.78 -12.58 9.85
CA LEU A 64 -13.42 -13.92 10.33
C LEU A 64 -13.70 -14.16 11.82
N GLU A 65 -13.86 -13.12 12.63
CA GLU A 65 -14.16 -13.27 14.06
C GLU A 65 -15.68 -13.31 14.38
N HIS A 66 -16.55 -12.90 13.45
CA HIS A 66 -18.01 -12.93 13.68
C HIS A 66 -18.70 -14.25 13.29
N MET A 67 -18.01 -15.18 12.61
CA MET A 67 -18.54 -16.51 12.27
C MET A 67 -18.11 -17.62 13.25
N GLY A 68 -17.37 -17.29 14.31
CA GLY A 68 -16.84 -18.27 15.29
C GLY A 68 -17.75 -18.63 16.46
N SER A 69 -18.97 -18.09 16.57
CA SER A 69 -19.80 -18.21 17.79
C SER A 69 -21.17 -18.89 17.60
N ILE A 70 -21.27 -19.87 16.69
CA ILE A 70 -22.42 -20.79 16.67
C ILE A 70 -21.89 -22.23 16.72
N GLY A 71 -21.54 -22.66 17.92
CA GLY A 71 -21.04 -24.00 18.18
C GLY A 71 -20.99 -24.31 19.66
N HIS A 72 -22.06 -24.01 20.41
CA HIS A 72 -22.26 -24.65 21.72
C HIS A 72 -22.96 -26.00 21.51
N PRO A 73 -22.30 -27.15 21.76
CA PRO A 73 -23.03 -28.39 21.89
C PRO A 73 -23.85 -28.31 23.19
N ILE A 74 -25.18 -28.29 23.07
CA ILE A 74 -26.07 -28.55 24.19
C ILE A 74 -25.82 -30.01 24.61
N SER A 75 -25.10 -30.19 25.70
CA SER A 75 -24.97 -31.47 26.39
C SER A 75 -26.32 -31.82 27.01
N MET A 76 -27.09 -32.68 26.34
CA MET A 76 -28.21 -33.40 26.96
C MET A 76 -27.64 -34.62 27.67
N SER A 77 -27.52 -34.56 29.00
CA SER A 77 -27.44 -35.77 29.82
C SER A 77 -28.87 -36.18 30.18
N CYS A 78 -29.25 -37.38 29.74
CA CYS A 78 -30.37 -38.14 30.29
C CYS A 78 -30.10 -38.56 31.74
#